data_AF-K1ZVA7-F1
#
_entry.id   AF-K1ZVA7-F1
#
_cell.length_a   1.000
_cell.length_b   1.000
_cell.length_c   1.000
_cell.angle_alpha   90.00
_cell.angle_beta   90.00
_cell.angle_gamma   90.00
#
_symmetry.space_group_name_H-M   'P 1'
#
loop_
_entity.id
_entity.type
_entity.pdbx_description
1 polymer ?
#
loop_
_entity_poly.entity_id
_entity_poly.type
_entity_poly.pdbx_seq_one_letter_code
_entity_poly.pdbx_strand_id
1 'polypeptide(L)'
;MEVKTRIPPAGTPTIAGILSSMVLHPPSTTAAEKALVQLEDRLSRLRAGQFFPFEAVDKDIPLLQEKINRGKEALRMLNLGFPLLDPSFLGWMKKDTGMPAFMVLRLNGSNEFSIRVLPTLARIDNIQTVIWTIKPDLPDVFLEQYENTILHLAKISRDRFRMEEIVITAENRGCMPEKARNKIRWVLENGYFEESEIFIIFEAPPWKIMGTGRTALGDPLAVGVKADRVYVLEAFLLSSLEQYVLTQHTI
;
A
#
# COMPACT_ATOMS: atom_id res chain seq x y z
N MET A 1 -13.27 -25.88 33.00
CA MET A 1 -13.51 -25.75 31.55
C MET A 1 -12.15 -25.49 30.91
N GLU A 2 -11.49 -26.54 30.43
CA GLU A 2 -10.14 -26.42 29.85
C GLU A 2 -10.22 -25.72 28.49
N VAL A 3 -9.60 -24.55 28.39
CA VAL A 3 -9.38 -23.86 27.12
C VAL A 3 -8.32 -24.64 26.36
N LYS A 4 -8.74 -25.55 25.49
CA LYS A 4 -7.84 -26.19 24.51
C LYS A 4 -7.35 -25.10 23.55
N THR A 5 -6.17 -24.55 23.80
CA THR A 5 -5.41 -23.80 22.81
C THR A 5 -5.11 -24.73 21.64
N ARG A 6 -5.89 -24.61 20.56
CA ARG A 6 -5.57 -25.27 19.29
C ARG A 6 -4.24 -24.71 18.81
N ILE A 7 -3.19 -25.51 18.91
CA ILE A 7 -1.93 -25.25 18.22
C ILE A 7 -2.25 -25.36 16.72
N PRO A 8 -2.03 -24.30 15.92
CA PRO A 8 -2.29 -24.36 14.50
C PRO A 8 -1.35 -25.41 13.85
N PRO A 9 -1.82 -26.14 12.82
CA PRO A 9 -1.01 -27.17 12.17
C PRO A 9 0.28 -26.57 11.60
N ALA A 10 1.36 -27.36 11.61
CA ALA A 10 2.63 -26.98 11.02
C ALA A 10 2.44 -26.60 9.55
N GLY A 11 2.82 -25.38 9.18
CA GLY A 11 2.55 -24.79 7.86
C GLY A 11 1.44 -23.72 7.84
N THR A 12 0.76 -23.45 8.97
CA THR A 12 -0.12 -22.29 9.08
C THR A 12 0.74 -21.02 9.20
N PRO A 13 0.58 -20.01 8.33
CA PRO A 13 1.29 -18.74 8.47
C PRO A 13 1.00 -18.15 9.85
N THR A 14 2.05 -17.83 10.60
CA THR A 14 1.88 -17.13 11.87
C THR A 14 1.50 -15.66 11.60
N ILE A 15 0.88 -15.04 12.59
CA ILE A 15 0.57 -13.60 12.68
C ILE A 15 1.78 -12.76 12.20
N ALA A 16 2.94 -12.97 12.83
CA ALA A 16 4.20 -12.33 12.41
C ALA A 16 4.69 -12.73 11.00
N GLY A 17 4.39 -13.96 10.57
CA GLY A 17 4.74 -14.50 9.25
C GLY A 17 4.04 -13.77 8.09
N ILE A 18 2.81 -13.31 8.30
CA ILE A 18 2.00 -12.66 7.27
C ILE A 18 2.49 -11.25 6.95
N LEU A 19 2.77 -10.44 7.98
CA LEU A 19 3.43 -9.16 7.73
C LEU A 19 4.81 -9.36 7.10
N SER A 20 5.57 -10.39 7.53
CA SER A 20 6.87 -10.67 6.93
C SER A 20 6.79 -11.08 5.46
N SER A 21 5.67 -11.67 5.01
CA SER A 21 5.49 -11.99 3.59
C SER A 21 5.10 -10.77 2.76
N MET A 22 4.53 -9.73 3.37
CA MET A 22 4.24 -8.44 2.71
C MET A 22 5.43 -7.49 2.75
N VAL A 23 6.31 -7.65 3.76
CA VAL A 23 7.56 -6.90 3.82
C VAL A 23 8.48 -7.41 2.74
N LEU A 24 8.85 -6.52 1.83
CA LEU A 24 9.89 -6.80 0.85
C LEU A 24 11.20 -6.92 1.60
N HIS A 25 11.69 -8.14 1.77
CA HIS A 25 13.04 -8.36 2.26
C HIS A 25 14.02 -7.91 1.17
N PRO A 26 14.75 -6.80 1.36
CA PRO A 26 15.85 -6.51 0.47
C PRO A 26 16.86 -7.67 0.57
N PRO A 27 17.70 -7.91 -0.46
CA PRO A 27 18.92 -8.68 -0.23
C PRO A 27 19.62 -8.05 0.99
N SER A 28 20.34 -8.84 1.80
CA SER A 28 20.97 -8.35 3.05
C SER A 28 21.53 -6.94 2.88
N THR A 29 21.47 -6.08 3.90
CA THR A 29 21.91 -4.67 3.80
C THR A 29 23.23 -4.53 3.03
N THR A 30 24.16 -5.45 3.26
CA THR A 30 25.42 -5.61 2.51
C THR A 30 25.28 -5.86 1.00
N ALA A 31 24.36 -6.70 0.57
CA ALA A 31 24.09 -6.97 -0.85
C ALA A 31 23.34 -5.80 -1.53
N ALA A 32 22.42 -5.14 -0.83
CA ALA A 32 21.79 -3.91 -1.32
C ALA A 32 22.81 -2.76 -1.45
N GLU A 33 23.74 -2.62 -0.50
CA GLU A 33 24.88 -1.70 -0.57
C GLU A 33 25.78 -2.01 -1.77
N LYS A 34 26.17 -3.28 -1.98
CA LYS A 34 26.97 -3.68 -3.14
C LYS A 34 26.29 -3.34 -4.47
N ALA A 35 24.98 -3.58 -4.59
CA ALA A 35 24.22 -3.24 -5.77
C ALA A 35 24.19 -1.72 -6.00
N LEU A 36 24.06 -0.93 -4.92
CA LEU A 36 24.11 0.54 -5.00
C LEU A 36 25.47 1.03 -5.51
N VAL A 37 26.57 0.51 -4.97
CA VAL A 37 27.94 0.85 -5.39
C VAL A 37 28.15 0.54 -6.88
N GLN A 38 27.63 -0.59 -7.37
CA GLN A 38 27.71 -0.93 -8.80
C GLN A 38 26.94 0.05 -9.69
N LEU A 39 25.78 0.54 -9.24
CA LEU A 39 25.00 1.54 -9.98
C LEU A 39 25.70 2.90 -9.98
N GLU A 40 26.29 3.31 -8.85
CA GLU A 40 27.07 4.55 -8.74
C GLU A 40 28.33 4.53 -9.62
N ASP A 41 29.05 3.41 -9.61
CA ASP A 41 30.21 3.22 -10.49
C ASP A 41 29.81 3.26 -11.97
N ARG A 42 28.70 2.62 -12.34
CA ARG A 42 28.13 2.72 -13.69
C ARG A 42 27.83 4.18 -14.04
N LEU A 43 27.14 4.92 -13.17
CA LEU A 43 26.82 6.33 -13.41
C LEU A 43 28.08 7.20 -13.57
N SER A 44 29.11 6.95 -12.77
CA SER A 44 30.40 7.64 -12.85
C SER A 44 31.07 7.42 -14.22
N ARG A 45 31.12 6.17 -14.69
CA ARG A 45 31.66 5.83 -16.02
C ARG A 45 30.91 6.51 -17.15
N LEU A 46 29.57 6.54 -17.09
CA LEU A 46 28.75 7.24 -18.07
C LEU A 46 29.00 8.75 -18.05
N ARG A 47 29.14 9.39 -16.89
CA ARG A 47 29.49 10.83 -16.81
C ARG A 47 30.89 11.14 -17.31
N ALA A 48 31.82 10.20 -17.19
CA ALA A 48 33.21 10.34 -17.65
C ALA A 48 33.39 10.13 -19.16
N GLY A 49 32.32 9.91 -19.93
CA GLY A 49 32.42 9.68 -21.38
C GLY A 49 32.91 8.27 -21.74
N GLN A 50 32.92 7.33 -20.81
CA GLN A 50 33.38 5.95 -21.04
C GLN A 50 32.26 5.07 -21.58
N PHE A 51 31.76 5.40 -22.77
CA PHE A 51 30.72 4.67 -23.48
C PHE A 51 30.85 4.85 -24.99
N PHE A 52 30.22 3.99 -25.78
CA PHE A 52 30.27 4.13 -27.23
C PHE A 52 29.23 5.17 -27.70
N PRO A 53 29.54 6.04 -28.69
CA PRO A 53 28.63 7.10 -29.15
C PRO A 53 27.27 6.63 -29.69
N PHE A 54 27.11 5.34 -30.00
CA PHE A 54 25.86 4.74 -30.46
C PHE A 54 24.97 4.21 -29.32
N GLU A 55 25.51 4.12 -28.10
CA GLU A 55 24.73 3.79 -26.92
C GLU A 55 23.98 5.09 -26.54
N ALA A 56 22.65 5.06 -26.49
CA ALA A 56 21.81 6.24 -26.22
C ALA A 56 21.86 6.65 -24.72
N VAL A 57 23.06 6.79 -24.17
CA VAL A 57 23.36 6.85 -22.73
C VAL A 57 22.81 8.10 -22.06
N ASP A 58 22.71 9.22 -22.78
CA ASP A 58 22.24 10.49 -22.20
C ASP A 58 20.81 10.40 -21.64
N LYS A 59 19.98 9.51 -22.20
CA LYS A 59 18.62 9.24 -21.68
C LYS A 59 18.63 8.31 -20.46
N ASP A 60 19.69 7.54 -20.29
CA ASP A 60 19.84 6.57 -19.19
C ASP A 60 20.40 7.22 -17.93
N ILE A 61 21.16 8.32 -18.04
CA ILE A 61 21.77 9.00 -16.90
C ILE A 61 20.72 9.49 -15.87
N PRO A 62 19.63 10.19 -16.26
CA PRO A 62 18.59 10.61 -15.32
C PRO A 62 17.89 9.42 -14.65
N LEU A 63 17.55 8.38 -15.43
CA LEU A 63 16.89 7.17 -14.92
C LEU A 63 17.79 6.41 -13.93
N LEU A 64 19.09 6.33 -14.21
CA LEU A 64 20.06 5.69 -13.34
C LEU A 64 20.27 6.50 -12.05
N GLN A 65 20.34 7.82 -12.15
CA GLN A 65 20.44 8.72 -11.00
C GLN A 65 19.22 8.58 -10.08
N GLU A 66 18.02 8.53 -10.67
CA GLU A 66 16.78 8.32 -9.93
C GLU A 66 16.79 6.96 -9.22
N LYS A 67 17.20 5.89 -9.93
CA LYS A 67 17.33 4.55 -9.35
C LYS A 67 18.30 4.52 -8.16
N ILE A 68 19.44 5.23 -8.26
CA ILE A 68 20.41 5.35 -7.16
C ILE A 68 19.78 6.10 -5.99
N ASN A 69 19.12 7.23 -6.22
CA ASN A 69 18.48 8.01 -5.16
C ASN A 69 17.42 7.20 -4.42
N ARG A 70 16.55 6.50 -5.16
CA ARG A 70 15.56 5.56 -4.59
C ARG A 70 16.23 4.44 -3.78
N GLY A 71 17.37 3.92 -4.25
CA GLY A 71 18.16 2.90 -3.55
C GLY A 71 18.76 3.41 -2.24
N LYS A 72 19.35 4.62 -2.25
CA LYS A 72 19.91 5.28 -1.06
C LYS A 72 18.85 5.51 0.01
N GLU A 73 17.69 6.04 -0.39
CA GLU A 73 16.61 6.32 0.56
C GLU A 73 16.08 5.03 1.19
N ALA A 74 15.92 3.96 0.41
CA ALA A 74 15.52 2.67 0.96
C ALA A 74 16.54 2.08 1.93
N LEU A 75 17.84 2.12 1.61
CA LEU A 75 18.89 1.71 2.54
C LEU A 75 18.87 2.54 3.82
N ARG A 76 18.71 3.86 3.70
CA ARG A 76 18.58 4.76 4.85
C ARG A 76 17.40 4.37 5.74
N MET A 77 16.22 4.17 5.16
CA MET A 77 15.01 3.79 5.90
C MET A 77 15.15 2.41 6.58
N LEU A 78 15.74 1.44 5.90
CA LEU A 78 16.02 0.12 6.47
C LEU A 78 16.98 0.20 7.66
N ASN A 79 18.03 1.01 7.56
CA ASN A 79 18.98 1.25 8.66
C ASN A 79 18.33 1.95 9.86
N LEU A 80 17.25 2.71 9.64
CA LEU A 80 16.43 3.31 10.70
C LEU A 80 15.40 2.33 11.28
N GLY A 81 15.33 1.10 10.77
CA GLY A 81 14.39 0.08 11.22
C GLY A 81 13.01 0.14 10.57
N PHE A 82 12.88 0.83 9.43
CA PHE A 82 11.64 0.90 8.66
C PHE A 82 11.70 -0.04 7.46
N PRO A 83 11.06 -1.21 7.53
CA PRO A 83 11.06 -2.17 6.44
C PRO A 83 10.18 -1.69 5.28
N LEU A 84 10.57 -2.08 4.07
CA LEU A 84 9.82 -1.82 2.85
C LEU A 84 8.59 -2.75 2.80
N LEU A 85 7.43 -2.21 2.43
CA LEU A 85 6.16 -2.92 2.31
C LEU A 85 5.78 -3.02 0.83
N ASP A 86 5.34 -4.20 0.39
CA ASP A 86 4.63 -4.37 -0.87
C ASP A 86 3.16 -3.93 -0.69
N PRO A 87 2.68 -2.89 -1.37
CA PRO A 87 1.31 -2.42 -1.24
C PRO A 87 0.29 -3.24 -2.05
N SER A 88 0.72 -4.27 -2.79
CA SER A 88 -0.15 -5.09 -3.65
C SER A 88 -1.38 -5.67 -2.93
N PHE A 89 -1.30 -5.87 -1.62
CA PHE A 89 -2.43 -6.35 -0.80
C PHE A 89 -3.61 -5.37 -0.77
N LEU A 90 -3.40 -4.08 -1.04
CA LEU A 90 -4.49 -3.09 -1.11
C LEU A 90 -5.47 -3.40 -2.26
N GLY A 91 -5.01 -4.10 -3.30
CA GLY A 91 -5.85 -4.52 -4.42
C GLY A 91 -6.69 -5.76 -4.16
N TRP A 92 -6.59 -6.36 -2.97
CA TRP A 92 -7.38 -7.53 -2.64
C TRP A 92 -8.85 -7.18 -2.44
N MET A 93 -9.73 -8.02 -2.98
CA MET A 93 -11.17 -7.87 -2.88
C MET A 93 -11.78 -8.98 -2.04
N LYS A 94 -12.70 -8.63 -1.14
CA LYS A 94 -13.41 -9.58 -0.29
C LYS A 94 -14.18 -10.56 -1.17
N LYS A 95 -13.95 -11.87 -0.97
CA LYS A 95 -14.54 -12.96 -1.78
C LYS A 95 -16.07 -12.93 -1.84
N ASP A 96 -16.71 -12.51 -0.74
CA ASP A 96 -18.17 -12.50 -0.58
C ASP A 96 -18.85 -11.33 -1.30
N THR A 97 -18.20 -10.17 -1.32
CA THR A 97 -18.79 -8.91 -1.80
C THR A 97 -18.17 -8.39 -3.10
N GLY A 98 -16.96 -8.84 -3.46
CA GLY A 98 -16.18 -8.27 -4.57
C GLY A 98 -15.66 -6.86 -4.30
N MET A 99 -15.75 -6.39 -3.07
CA MET A 99 -15.40 -5.03 -2.65
C MET A 99 -14.00 -4.99 -2.03
N PRO A 100 -13.31 -3.83 -1.96
CA PRO A 100 -11.92 -3.79 -1.50
C PRO A 100 -11.82 -4.26 -0.04
N ALA A 101 -10.79 -5.04 0.25
CA ALA A 101 -10.54 -5.57 1.59
C ALA A 101 -9.99 -4.51 2.54
N PHE A 102 -9.34 -3.47 2.00
CA PHE A 102 -8.68 -2.44 2.78
C PHE A 102 -9.08 -1.03 2.33
N MET A 103 -9.02 -0.10 3.27
CA MET A 103 -9.15 1.33 3.03
C MET A 103 -7.90 2.06 3.54
N VAL A 104 -7.55 3.19 2.92
CA VAL A 104 -6.38 4.00 3.29
C VAL A 104 -6.82 5.40 3.67
N LEU A 105 -6.37 5.89 4.82
CA LEU A 105 -6.61 7.24 5.31
C LEU A 105 -5.30 8.00 5.50
N ARG A 106 -5.37 9.33 5.46
CA ARG A 106 -4.24 10.20 5.82
C ARG A 106 -4.19 10.37 7.34
N LEU A 107 -2.99 10.51 7.92
CA LEU A 107 -2.80 10.68 9.36
C LEU A 107 -3.65 11.81 9.96
N ASN A 108 -3.62 13.00 9.35
CA ASN A 108 -4.36 14.19 9.77
C ASN A 108 -5.52 14.55 8.82
N GLY A 109 -6.08 13.55 8.14
CA GLY A 109 -7.16 13.73 7.15
C GLY A 109 -8.57 13.52 7.71
N SER A 110 -9.55 13.54 6.80
CA SER A 110 -10.88 13.01 7.11
C SER A 110 -10.76 11.54 7.51
N ASN A 111 -11.57 11.11 8.48
CA ASN A 111 -11.73 9.70 8.83
C ASN A 111 -12.55 8.92 7.79
N GLU A 112 -12.88 9.55 6.66
CA GLU A 112 -13.68 8.98 5.59
C GLU A 112 -12.81 8.60 4.40
N PHE A 113 -12.99 7.38 3.93
CA PHE A 113 -12.52 6.88 2.65
C PHE A 113 -13.71 6.71 1.70
N SER A 114 -13.57 7.06 0.42
CA SER A 114 -14.59 6.82 -0.59
C SER A 114 -13.99 6.45 -1.94
N ILE A 115 -14.64 5.54 -2.64
CA ILE A 115 -14.44 5.29 -4.07
C ILE A 115 -15.75 5.60 -4.78
N ARG A 116 -15.70 6.52 -5.73
CA ARG A 116 -16.83 6.93 -6.57
C ARG A 116 -16.52 6.60 -8.01
N VAL A 117 -17.48 5.97 -8.68
CA VAL A 117 -17.42 5.62 -10.09
C VAL A 117 -18.64 6.20 -10.79
N LEU A 118 -18.40 7.05 -11.78
CA LEU A 118 -19.45 7.62 -12.61
C LEU A 118 -19.90 6.59 -13.66
N PRO A 119 -21.17 6.64 -14.07
CA PRO A 119 -21.68 5.73 -15.07
C PRO A 119 -21.02 5.97 -16.43
N THR A 120 -20.72 4.89 -17.17
CA THR A 120 -20.08 4.94 -18.48
C THR A 120 -20.78 4.05 -19.49
N LEU A 121 -21.08 4.60 -20.68
CA LEU A 121 -21.71 3.87 -21.80
C LEU A 121 -20.68 3.03 -22.56
N ALA A 122 -19.40 3.31 -22.36
CA ALA A 122 -18.33 2.58 -23.00
C ALA A 122 -18.26 1.15 -22.47
N ARG A 123 -17.68 0.27 -23.31
CA ARG A 123 -17.29 -1.05 -22.85
C ARG A 123 -16.19 -0.91 -21.78
N ILE A 124 -16.37 -1.58 -20.65
CA ILE A 124 -15.46 -1.53 -19.50
C ILE A 124 -14.40 -2.63 -19.68
N ASP A 125 -13.34 -2.30 -20.41
CA ASP A 125 -12.20 -3.20 -20.65
C ASP A 125 -10.94 -2.81 -19.87
N ASN A 126 -10.78 -1.53 -19.51
CA ASN A 126 -9.65 -1.01 -18.75
C ASN A 126 -10.08 0.22 -17.93
N ILE A 127 -9.21 0.65 -17.01
CA ILE A 127 -9.53 1.74 -16.08
C ILE A 127 -9.67 3.09 -16.79
N GLN A 128 -9.03 3.28 -17.94
CA GLN A 128 -9.06 4.53 -18.71
C GLN A 128 -10.44 4.83 -19.31
N THR A 129 -11.31 3.83 -19.49
CA THR A 129 -12.69 4.03 -19.96
C THR A 129 -13.68 4.37 -18.83
N VAL A 130 -13.20 4.45 -17.60
CA VAL A 130 -14.00 4.68 -16.40
C VAL A 130 -13.62 6.03 -15.79
N ILE A 131 -14.62 6.85 -15.47
CA ILE A 131 -14.40 8.07 -14.69
C ILE A 131 -14.62 7.74 -13.22
N TRP A 132 -13.60 7.95 -12.40
CA TRP A 132 -13.60 7.59 -10.99
C TRP A 132 -12.84 8.60 -10.15
N THR A 133 -13.11 8.59 -8.85
CA THR A 133 -12.38 9.39 -7.86
C THR A 133 -12.25 8.59 -6.56
N ILE A 134 -11.08 8.68 -5.92
CA ILE A 134 -10.85 8.18 -4.56
C ILE A 134 -10.66 9.38 -3.63
N LYS A 135 -11.22 9.30 -2.42
CA LYS A 135 -10.92 10.23 -1.31
C LYS A 135 -10.50 9.43 -0.08
N PRO A 136 -9.51 9.87 0.72
CA PRO A 136 -8.66 11.04 0.49
C PRO A 136 -7.74 10.87 -0.73
N ASP A 137 -7.08 11.95 -1.15
CA ASP A 137 -6.09 11.86 -2.23
C ASP A 137 -4.94 10.95 -1.78
N LEU A 138 -4.63 9.92 -2.59
CA LEU A 138 -3.59 8.94 -2.31
C LEU A 138 -2.43 9.07 -3.31
N PRO A 139 -1.20 8.69 -2.93
CA PRO A 139 -0.09 8.55 -3.87
C PRO A 139 -0.36 7.44 -4.88
N ASP A 140 0.26 7.54 -6.07
CA ASP A 140 0.06 6.62 -7.20
C ASP A 140 0.28 5.16 -6.80
N VAL A 141 1.32 4.88 -5.99
CA VAL A 141 1.64 3.55 -5.46
C VAL A 141 0.45 2.85 -4.77
N PHE A 142 -0.47 3.60 -4.17
CA PHE A 142 -1.71 3.06 -3.60
C PHE A 142 -2.86 3.07 -4.61
N LEU A 143 -3.00 4.12 -5.42
CA LEU A 143 -4.08 4.24 -6.41
C LEU A 143 -4.08 3.08 -7.40
N GLU A 144 -2.90 2.69 -7.90
CA GLU A 144 -2.74 1.57 -8.84
C GLU A 144 -3.33 0.27 -8.30
N GLN A 145 -3.25 0.05 -6.99
CA GLN A 145 -3.75 -1.19 -6.37
C GLN A 145 -5.28 -1.28 -6.41
N TYR A 146 -5.98 -0.15 -6.45
CA TYR A 146 -7.44 -0.10 -6.49
C TYR A 146 -8.06 -0.28 -7.88
N GLU A 147 -7.26 -0.44 -8.94
CA GLU A 147 -7.75 -0.57 -10.32
C GLU A 147 -8.83 -1.65 -10.48
N ASN A 148 -8.57 -2.86 -9.97
CA ASN A 148 -9.52 -3.97 -10.05
C ASN A 148 -10.85 -3.67 -9.35
N THR A 149 -10.78 -2.96 -8.22
CA THR A 149 -11.96 -2.53 -7.47
C THR A 149 -12.78 -1.52 -8.30
N ILE A 150 -12.12 -0.53 -8.89
CA ILE A 150 -12.78 0.50 -9.70
C ILE A 150 -13.47 -0.14 -10.91
N LEU A 151 -12.78 -1.06 -11.60
CA LEU A 151 -13.35 -1.81 -12.71
C LEU A 151 -14.55 -2.65 -12.29
N HIS A 152 -14.48 -3.28 -11.12
CA HIS A 152 -15.59 -4.05 -10.58
C HIS A 152 -16.82 -3.16 -10.29
N LEU A 153 -16.62 -2.02 -9.63
CA LEU A 153 -17.68 -1.05 -9.34
C LEU A 153 -18.31 -0.48 -10.63
N ALA A 154 -17.49 -0.20 -11.65
CA ALA A 154 -17.97 0.25 -12.95
C ALA A 154 -18.88 -0.80 -13.62
N LYS A 155 -18.48 -2.08 -13.59
CA LYS A 155 -19.29 -3.18 -14.12
C LYS A 155 -20.61 -3.32 -13.36
N ILE A 156 -20.57 -3.16 -12.04
CA ILE A 156 -21.78 -3.15 -11.20
C ILE A 156 -22.72 -1.97 -11.59
N SER A 157 -22.18 -0.76 -11.74
CA SER A 157 -22.93 0.42 -12.18
C SER A 157 -23.69 0.15 -13.48
N ARG A 158 -22.99 -0.38 -14.48
CA ARG A 158 -23.56 -0.67 -15.80
C ARG A 158 -24.58 -1.82 -15.76
N ASP A 159 -24.20 -2.95 -15.18
CA ASP A 159 -24.93 -4.21 -15.34
C ASP A 159 -26.09 -4.35 -14.34
N ARG A 160 -25.94 -3.84 -13.11
CA ARG A 160 -26.92 -4.01 -12.02
C ARG A 160 -27.72 -2.75 -11.73
N PHE A 161 -27.07 -1.59 -11.78
CA PHE A 161 -27.68 -0.31 -11.41
C PHE A 161 -28.01 0.56 -12.62
N ARG A 162 -28.10 -0.04 -13.82
CA ARG A 162 -28.57 0.62 -15.05
C ARG A 162 -27.95 1.99 -15.29
N MET A 163 -26.62 2.09 -15.15
CA MET A 163 -25.88 3.34 -15.39
C MET A 163 -26.11 4.42 -14.32
N GLU A 164 -26.34 4.02 -13.08
CA GLU A 164 -26.29 4.95 -11.95
C GLU A 164 -24.86 5.09 -11.42
N GLU A 165 -24.59 6.24 -10.82
CA GLU A 165 -23.36 6.46 -10.06
C GLU A 165 -23.26 5.47 -8.89
N ILE A 166 -22.08 4.89 -8.71
CA ILE A 166 -21.79 4.01 -7.58
C ILE A 166 -20.77 4.68 -6.68
N VAL A 167 -21.11 4.78 -5.40
CA VAL A 167 -20.21 5.26 -4.36
C VAL A 167 -20.15 4.23 -3.25
N ILE A 168 -18.94 3.86 -2.85
CA ILE A 168 -18.71 3.15 -1.60
C ILE A 168 -17.96 4.07 -0.66
N THR A 169 -18.45 4.19 0.58
CA THR A 169 -17.85 5.06 1.59
C THR A 169 -17.59 4.26 2.86
N ALA A 170 -16.47 4.54 3.54
CA ALA A 170 -16.12 3.94 4.80
C ALA A 170 -15.59 4.99 5.79
N GLU A 171 -16.06 4.93 7.03
CA GLU A 171 -15.55 5.77 8.11
C GLU A 171 -14.73 4.94 9.11
N ASN A 172 -13.58 5.45 9.53
CA ASN A 172 -12.86 4.97 10.70
C ASN A 172 -13.40 5.62 11.99
N ARG A 173 -13.68 4.79 13.00
CA ARG A 173 -14.02 5.22 14.37
C ARG A 173 -13.03 4.73 15.42
N GLY A 174 -11.96 4.07 15.00
CA GLY A 174 -10.88 3.63 15.85
C GLY A 174 -10.02 4.79 16.35
N CYS A 175 -9.12 4.48 17.28
CA CYS A 175 -8.10 5.42 17.75
C CYS A 175 -6.72 4.75 17.74
N MET A 176 -5.71 5.51 17.31
CA MET A 176 -4.33 5.07 17.32
C MET A 176 -3.83 4.87 18.76
N PRO A 177 -3.26 3.70 19.13
CA PRO A 177 -2.66 3.47 20.43
C PRO A 177 -1.51 4.43 20.72
N GLU A 178 -1.30 4.72 22.00
CA GLU A 178 -0.27 5.67 22.44
C GLU A 178 1.14 5.32 21.96
N LYS A 179 1.51 4.04 22.01
CA LYS A 179 2.81 3.56 21.50
C LYS A 179 3.03 3.93 20.03
N ALA A 180 2.00 3.73 19.19
CA ALA A 180 2.07 4.07 17.77
C ALA A 180 2.12 5.57 17.54
N ARG A 181 1.31 6.35 18.28
CA ARG A 181 1.36 7.83 18.23
C ARG A 181 2.74 8.36 18.60
N ASN A 182 3.37 7.82 19.64
CA ASN A 182 4.69 8.24 20.08
C ASN A 182 5.76 7.93 19.01
N LYS A 183 5.65 6.77 18.34
CA LYS A 183 6.56 6.43 17.25
C LYS A 183 6.37 7.34 16.05
N ILE A 184 5.13 7.57 15.60
CA ILE A 184 4.83 8.49 14.50
C ILE A 184 5.33 9.90 14.82
N ARG A 185 5.08 10.39 16.04
CA ARG A 185 5.61 11.67 16.49
C ARG A 185 7.12 11.72 16.40
N TRP A 186 7.82 10.70 16.89
CA TRP A 186 9.27 10.60 16.78
C TRP A 186 9.74 10.65 15.32
N VAL A 187 9.06 9.95 14.41
CA VAL A 187 9.38 9.97 12.97
C VAL A 187 9.26 11.37 12.37
N LEU A 188 8.19 12.10 12.72
CA LEU A 188 7.93 13.46 12.27
C LEU A 188 8.95 14.46 12.85
N GLU A 189 9.21 14.39 14.16
CA GLU A 189 10.15 15.27 14.87
C GLU A 189 11.59 15.13 14.34
N ASN A 190 11.97 13.94 13.88
CA ASN A 190 13.30 13.68 13.30
C ASN A 190 13.37 13.99 11.79
N GLY A 191 12.27 14.43 11.17
CA GLY A 191 12.23 14.78 9.75
C GLY A 191 12.46 13.60 8.80
N TYR A 192 12.11 12.38 9.23
CA TYR A 192 12.21 11.21 8.36
C TYR A 192 11.07 11.15 7.34
N PHE A 193 9.88 11.58 7.76
CA PHE A 193 8.68 11.72 6.93
C PHE A 193 7.96 13.02 7.26
N GLU A 194 7.22 13.55 6.30
CA GLU A 194 6.26 14.64 6.49
C GLU A 194 4.86 14.08 6.85
N GLU A 195 3.99 14.90 7.44
CA GLU A 195 2.63 14.45 7.79
C GLU A 195 1.83 13.99 6.56
N SER A 196 2.04 14.62 5.41
CA SER A 196 1.42 14.25 4.12
C SER A 196 1.93 12.93 3.55
N GLU A 197 3.05 12.43 4.06
CA GLU A 197 3.64 11.16 3.64
C GLU A 197 3.17 9.99 4.52
N ILE A 198 2.45 10.26 5.62
CA ILE A 198 2.01 9.21 6.56
C ILE A 198 0.54 8.85 6.31
N PHE A 199 0.34 7.56 6.08
CA PHE A 199 -0.96 6.97 5.83
C PHE A 199 -1.24 5.85 6.81
N ILE A 200 -2.53 5.59 6.97
CA ILE A 200 -3.04 4.60 7.88
C ILE A 200 -3.94 3.66 7.08
N ILE A 201 -3.59 2.38 7.08
CA ILE A 201 -4.29 1.35 6.33
C ILE A 201 -5.17 0.58 7.29
N PHE A 202 -6.41 0.31 6.91
CA PHE A 202 -7.42 -0.39 7.70
C PHE A 202 -8.03 -1.54 6.94
N GLU A 203 -8.52 -2.54 7.67
CA GLU A 203 -9.53 -3.44 7.13
C GLU A 203 -10.79 -2.61 6.80
N ALA A 204 -11.27 -2.76 5.56
CA ALA A 204 -12.50 -2.14 5.15
C ALA A 204 -13.69 -2.75 5.91
N PRO A 205 -14.73 -1.96 6.22
CA PRO A 205 -15.96 -2.49 6.80
C PRO A 205 -16.72 -3.37 5.79
N PRO A 206 -17.82 -4.02 6.20
CA PRO A 206 -18.81 -4.55 5.26
C PRO A 206 -19.35 -3.40 4.41
N TRP A 207 -19.14 -3.46 3.10
CA TRP A 207 -19.50 -2.39 2.19
C TRP A 207 -21.01 -2.35 1.93
N LYS A 208 -21.55 -1.14 1.89
CA LYS A 208 -22.88 -0.86 1.35
C LYS A 208 -22.68 -0.01 0.09
N ILE A 209 -23.11 -0.55 -1.05
CA ILE A 209 -23.17 0.21 -2.29
C ILE A 209 -24.11 1.39 -2.07
N MET A 210 -23.68 2.59 -2.45
CA MET A 210 -24.37 3.85 -2.18
C MET A 210 -24.66 4.06 -0.69
N GLY A 211 -23.70 3.70 0.16
CA GLY A 211 -23.81 3.87 1.60
C GLY A 211 -22.47 3.89 2.33
N THR A 212 -22.55 4.14 3.63
CA THR A 212 -21.38 4.23 4.50
C THR A 212 -21.23 2.95 5.32
N GLY A 213 -20.12 2.26 5.13
CA GLY A 213 -19.61 1.23 6.04
C GLY A 213 -18.86 1.90 7.20
N ARG A 214 -18.84 1.27 8.37
CA ARG A 214 -18.12 1.79 9.54
C ARG A 214 -17.26 0.68 10.13
N THR A 215 -15.99 0.98 10.34
CA THR A 215 -15.11 0.11 11.12
C THR A 215 -14.93 0.70 12.51
N ALA A 216 -15.04 -0.16 13.52
CA ALA A 216 -14.70 0.16 14.91
C ALA A 216 -13.31 -0.37 15.28
N LEU A 217 -12.63 -1.05 14.35
CA LEU A 217 -11.27 -1.52 14.54
C LEU A 217 -10.33 -0.31 14.60
N GLY A 218 -9.35 -0.37 15.50
CA GLY A 218 -8.24 0.59 15.51
C GLY A 218 -7.38 0.47 14.25
N ASP A 219 -6.34 1.29 14.14
CA ASP A 219 -5.58 1.39 12.90
C ASP A 219 -4.55 0.25 12.66
N PRO A 220 -4.82 -0.77 11.83
CA PRO A 220 -3.98 -1.97 11.86
C PRO A 220 -2.54 -1.73 11.40
N LEU A 221 -2.29 -0.77 10.51
CA LEU A 221 -0.97 -0.49 9.96
C LEU A 221 -0.76 1.00 9.66
N ALA A 222 0.28 1.59 10.25
CA ALA A 222 0.76 2.93 9.91
C ALA A 222 1.96 2.82 8.96
N VAL A 223 1.91 3.53 7.84
CA VAL A 223 2.92 3.50 6.79
C VAL A 223 3.37 4.91 6.39
N GLY A 224 4.63 5.01 5.99
CA GLY A 224 5.19 6.21 5.37
C GLY A 224 5.43 5.96 3.89
N VAL A 225 5.09 6.92 3.03
CA VAL A 225 5.33 6.85 1.59
C VAL A 225 6.39 7.85 1.20
N LYS A 226 7.49 7.37 0.62
CA LYS A 226 8.60 8.23 0.21
C LYS A 226 9.30 7.66 -1.02
N ALA A 227 9.58 8.53 -1.98
CA ALA A 227 10.18 8.14 -3.26
C ALA A 227 9.45 6.94 -3.91
N ASP A 228 8.12 7.00 -3.92
CA ASP A 228 7.24 5.98 -4.52
C ASP A 228 7.37 4.58 -3.87
N ARG A 229 7.72 4.56 -2.58
CA ARG A 229 7.91 3.34 -1.78
C ARG A 229 7.19 3.47 -0.46
N VAL A 230 6.68 2.33 0.02
CA VAL A 230 5.87 2.24 1.23
C VAL A 230 6.71 1.61 2.33
N TYR A 231 6.78 2.24 3.48
CA TYR A 231 7.57 1.78 4.62
C TYR A 231 6.66 1.56 5.83
N VAL A 232 6.87 0.46 6.54
CA VAL A 232 6.11 0.20 7.77
C VAL A 232 6.65 1.06 8.90
N LEU A 233 5.80 1.91 9.46
CA LEU A 233 6.13 2.72 10.64
C LEU A 233 5.74 1.97 11.91
N GLU A 234 4.52 1.44 11.99
CA GLU A 234 4.04 0.68 13.15
C GLU A 234 2.88 -0.24 12.78
N ALA A 235 2.75 -1.35 13.49
CA ALA A 235 1.65 -2.31 13.34
C ALA A 235 1.07 -2.66 14.70
N PHE A 236 -0.25 -2.66 14.86
CA PHE A 236 -0.83 -2.80 16.21
C PHE A 236 -2.16 -3.54 16.33
N LEU A 237 -2.91 -3.77 15.24
CA LEU A 237 -4.14 -4.57 15.29
C LEU A 237 -4.28 -5.46 14.05
N LEU A 238 -3.31 -6.36 13.86
CA LEU A 238 -3.20 -7.13 12.61
C LEU A 238 -4.16 -8.29 12.49
N SER A 239 -4.86 -8.66 13.56
CA SER A 239 -5.64 -9.91 13.64
C SER A 239 -6.61 -10.07 12.47
N SER A 240 -7.28 -9.00 12.03
CA SER A 240 -8.22 -9.08 10.92
C SER A 240 -7.53 -9.08 9.56
N LEU A 241 -6.46 -8.27 9.39
CA LEU A 241 -5.65 -8.27 8.17
C LEU A 241 -5.05 -9.66 7.94
N GLU A 242 -4.55 -10.28 9.00
CA GLU A 242 -3.97 -11.62 8.99
C GLU A 242 -5.03 -12.71 8.74
N GLN A 243 -6.18 -12.65 9.40
CA GLN A 243 -7.29 -13.57 9.13
C GLN A 243 -7.69 -13.49 7.66
N TYR A 244 -7.79 -12.28 7.12
CA TYR A 244 -8.11 -12.08 5.73
C TYR A 244 -7.07 -12.75 4.83
N VAL A 245 -5.78 -12.49 5.03
CA VAL A 245 -4.67 -13.13 4.30
C VAL A 245 -4.77 -14.65 4.35
N LEU A 246 -4.96 -15.23 5.54
CA LEU A 246 -5.08 -16.66 5.73
C LEU A 246 -6.23 -17.23 4.88
N THR A 247 -7.40 -16.60 4.91
CA THR A 247 -8.55 -17.04 4.08
C THR A 247 -8.33 -16.90 2.57
N GLN A 248 -7.39 -16.07 2.15
CA GLN A 248 -7.02 -15.93 0.73
C GLN A 248 -5.98 -16.96 0.30
N HIS A 249 -4.98 -17.27 1.14
CA HIS A 249 -3.84 -18.14 0.81
C HIS A 249 -4.01 -19.62 1.18
N THR A 250 -4.96 -19.98 2.04
CA THR A 250 -5.36 -21.39 2.23
C THR A 250 -6.49 -21.73 1.27
N ILE A 251 -6.12 -22.30 0.13
CA ILE A 251 -6.99 -23.13 -0.75
C ILE A 251 -6.34 -24.51 -0.81
#